data_AF-A0A7C4INB7-F1
#
_entry.id   AF-A0A7C4INB7-F1
#
_cell.length_a   1.000
_cell.length_b   1.000
_cell.length_c   1.000
_cell.angle_alpha   90.00
_cell.angle_beta   90.00
_cell.angle_gamma   90.00
#
_symmetry.space_group_name_H-M   'P 1'
#
loop_
_entity.id
_entity.type
_entity.pdbx_description
1 polymer ?
#
loop_
_entity_poly.entity_id
_entity_poly.type
_entity_poly.pdbx_seq_one_letter_code
_entity_poly.pdbx_strand_id
1 'polypeptide(L)'
;WQIRQRIVSEVSKESSGFDIKNGPGGIKEIEFFVQYHQMKHAADKPDLIVHDTVSAFQRLKNYGILDGEIAEFLLQSHSFLKSVDTLLRCNEEEFVKDNSDLLPVMSRFLNMPSPRHVIERIEETRRKVLEIVQLSYASDH
;
A
#
# COMPACT_ATOMS: atom_id res chain seq x y z
N TRP A 1 6.57 0.32 22.16
CA TRP A 1 7.95 0.85 22.11
C TRP A 1 8.88 0.11 21.13
N GLN A 2 8.57 -1.12 20.66
CA GLN A 2 9.36 -1.84 19.63
C GLN A 2 8.99 -1.49 18.17
N ILE A 3 7.95 -0.69 17.94
CA ILE A 3 7.25 -0.59 16.64
C ILE A 3 7.87 0.47 15.71
N ARG A 4 8.22 1.66 16.23
CA ARG A 4 9.02 2.65 15.48
C ARG A 4 10.32 2.03 14.97
N GLN A 5 10.94 1.17 15.76
CA GLN A 5 12.19 0.49 15.42
C GLN A 5 12.02 -0.53 14.28
N ARG A 6 10.82 -1.11 14.07
CA ARG A 6 10.55 -2.04 12.96
C ARG A 6 10.31 -1.32 11.64
N ILE A 7 9.46 -0.30 11.63
CA ILE A 7 9.23 0.53 10.43
C ILE A 7 10.55 1.19 10.01
N VAL A 8 11.29 1.77 10.97
CA VAL A 8 12.60 2.36 10.69
C VAL A 8 13.61 1.29 10.27
N SER A 9 13.65 0.09 10.89
CA SER A 9 14.61 -0.97 10.50
C SER A 9 14.27 -1.68 9.19
N GLU A 10 13.00 -1.72 8.78
CA GLU A 10 12.59 -2.30 7.50
C GLU A 10 12.74 -1.30 6.35
N VAL A 11 12.38 -0.03 6.56
CA VAL A 11 12.72 1.06 5.62
C VAL A 11 14.24 1.17 5.45
N SER A 12 15.03 0.94 6.50
CA SER A 12 16.50 0.93 6.41
C SER A 12 17.10 -0.41 5.94
N LYS A 13 16.30 -1.47 5.76
CA LYS A 13 16.75 -2.75 5.16
C LYS A 13 16.57 -2.80 3.65
N GLU A 14 15.89 -1.84 3.04
CA GLU A 14 15.80 -1.68 1.59
C GLU A 14 17.06 -1.00 1.01
N SER A 15 18.24 -1.44 1.43
CA SER A 15 19.52 -0.96 0.91
C SER A 15 19.71 -1.23 -0.59
N SER A 16 18.86 -2.06 -1.19
CA SER A 16 18.83 -2.40 -2.61
C SER A 16 17.67 -1.79 -3.40
N GLY A 17 16.78 -1.00 -2.77
CA GLY A 17 15.59 -0.39 -3.37
C GLY A 17 14.25 -0.90 -2.81
N PHE A 18 13.19 -0.15 -3.08
CA PHE A 18 11.83 -0.40 -2.58
C PHE A 18 11.14 -1.54 -3.33
N ASP A 19 10.75 -2.63 -2.63
CA ASP A 19 9.84 -3.66 -3.20
C ASP A 19 8.40 -3.17 -3.07
N ILE A 20 7.87 -2.61 -4.15
CA ILE A 20 6.53 -1.99 -4.17
C ILE A 20 5.41 -3.02 -3.98
N LYS A 21 5.66 -4.28 -4.34
CA LYS A 21 4.64 -5.32 -4.36
C LYS A 21 4.61 -6.13 -3.08
N ASN A 22 5.76 -6.65 -2.65
CA ASN A 22 5.88 -7.56 -1.52
C ASN A 22 6.55 -6.92 -0.30
N GLY A 23 7.13 -5.72 -0.46
CA GLY A 23 7.76 -5.01 0.65
C GLY A 23 6.74 -4.50 1.67
N PRO A 24 7.19 -4.13 2.88
CA PRO A 24 6.34 -3.59 3.94
C PRO A 24 5.55 -2.37 3.47
N GLY A 25 4.22 -2.38 3.69
CA GLY A 25 3.31 -1.33 3.23
C GLY A 25 3.11 -1.29 1.71
N GLY A 26 3.58 -2.33 1.01
CA GLY A 26 3.40 -2.51 -0.43
C GLY A 26 1.99 -3.00 -0.80
N ILE A 27 1.80 -3.30 -2.08
CA ILE A 27 0.50 -3.68 -2.65
C ILE A 27 -0.13 -4.87 -1.91
N LYS A 28 0.64 -5.95 -1.69
CA LYS A 28 0.11 -7.15 -1.06
C LYS A 28 -0.37 -6.92 0.37
N GLU A 29 0.28 -6.03 1.12
CA GLU A 29 -0.14 -5.70 2.48
C GLU A 29 -1.57 -5.11 2.47
N ILE A 30 -1.85 -4.24 1.50
CA ILE A 30 -3.18 -3.63 1.32
C ILE A 30 -4.21 -4.67 0.87
N GLU A 31 -3.84 -5.55 -0.08
CA GLU A 31 -4.72 -6.63 -0.57
C GLU A 31 -5.05 -7.64 0.54
N PHE A 32 -4.06 -8.04 1.35
CA PHE A 32 -4.30 -8.93 2.46
C PHE A 32 -5.14 -8.28 3.56
N PHE A 33 -4.93 -6.99 3.83
CA PHE A 33 -5.72 -6.24 4.80
C PHE A 33 -7.22 -6.25 4.44
N VAL A 34 -7.56 -5.97 3.18
CA VAL A 34 -8.96 -5.95 2.74
C VAL A 34 -9.56 -7.36 2.76
N GLN A 35 -8.81 -8.38 2.35
CA GLN A 35 -9.25 -9.78 2.36
C GLN A 35 -9.47 -10.29 3.79
N TYR A 36 -8.58 -9.93 4.72
CA TYR A 36 -8.74 -10.26 6.14
C TYR A 36 -10.07 -9.74 6.67
N HIS A 37 -10.39 -8.47 6.44
CA HIS A 37 -11.64 -7.86 6.90
C HIS A 37 -12.87 -8.47 6.23
N GLN A 38 -12.79 -8.81 4.93
CA GLN A 38 -13.85 -9.55 4.26
C GLN A 38 -14.10 -10.91 4.93
N MET A 39 -13.04 -11.69 5.19
CA MET A 39 -13.15 -13.01 5.82
C MET A 39 -13.66 -12.93 7.27
N LYS A 40 -13.15 -11.97 8.04
CA LYS A 40 -13.56 -11.75 9.44
C LYS A 40 -15.05 -11.47 9.58
N HIS A 41 -15.64 -10.74 8.64
CA HIS A 41 -17.04 -10.35 8.67
C HIS A 41 -17.94 -11.18 7.74
N ALA A 42 -17.38 -12.21 7.08
CA ALA A 42 -18.08 -13.00 6.07
C ALA A 42 -19.31 -13.74 6.62
N ALA A 43 -19.26 -14.18 7.88
CA ALA A 43 -20.35 -14.91 8.51
C ALA A 43 -21.62 -14.05 8.68
N ASP A 44 -21.44 -12.79 9.10
CA ASP A 44 -22.56 -11.87 9.35
C ASP A 44 -22.96 -11.09 8.09
N LYS A 45 -22.01 -10.88 7.18
CA LYS A 45 -22.16 -10.03 5.99
C LYS A 45 -21.56 -10.75 4.77
N PRO A 46 -22.20 -11.82 4.25
CA PRO A 46 -21.67 -12.61 3.14
C PRO A 46 -21.48 -11.79 1.86
N ASP A 47 -22.30 -10.75 1.67
CA ASP A 47 -22.17 -9.78 0.58
C ASP A 47 -20.87 -8.97 0.65
N LEU A 48 -20.02 -9.08 1.68
CA LEU A 48 -18.70 -8.47 1.66
C LEU A 48 -17.73 -9.17 0.72
N ILE A 49 -17.94 -10.47 0.43
CA ILE A 49 -16.98 -11.28 -0.31
C ILE A 49 -17.03 -10.91 -1.80
N VAL A 50 -15.93 -10.33 -2.27
CA VAL A 50 -15.64 -10.05 -3.69
C VAL A 50 -14.16 -10.23 -3.95
N HIS A 51 -13.84 -10.58 -5.19
CA HIS A 51 -12.47 -10.77 -5.62
C HIS A 51 -11.71 -9.47 -5.91
N ASP A 52 -12.42 -8.44 -6.37
CA ASP A 52 -11.79 -7.17 -6.75
C ASP A 52 -11.50 -6.30 -5.51
N THR A 53 -10.24 -5.91 -5.34
CA THR A 53 -9.73 -5.13 -4.20
C THR A 53 -10.45 -3.79 -4.06
N VAL A 54 -10.76 -3.11 -5.17
CA VAL A 54 -11.45 -1.80 -5.15
C VAL A 54 -12.87 -1.96 -4.63
N SER A 55 -13.59 -2.93 -5.16
CA SER A 55 -14.94 -3.30 -4.74
C SER A 55 -14.97 -3.73 -3.27
N ALA A 56 -13.94 -4.45 -2.82
CA ALA A 56 -13.80 -4.86 -1.43
C ALA A 56 -13.68 -3.64 -0.49
N PHE A 57 -12.82 -2.66 -0.81
CA PHE A 57 -12.73 -1.41 -0.04
C PHE A 57 -14.04 -0.64 0.00
N GLN A 58 -14.73 -0.50 -1.14
CA GLN A 58 -16.02 0.17 -1.21
C GLN A 58 -17.06 -0.52 -0.33
N ARG A 59 -17.11 -1.85 -0.33
CA ARG A 59 -18.02 -2.61 0.52
C ARG A 59 -17.66 -2.43 1.99
N LEU A 60 -16.40 -2.61 2.39
CA LEU A 60 -15.99 -2.41 3.78
C LEU A 60 -16.31 -1.01 4.31
N LYS A 61 -16.14 0.03 3.47
CA LYS A 61 -16.57 1.40 3.78
C LYS A 61 -18.09 1.50 3.94
N ASN A 62 -18.87 1.00 2.98
CA ASN A 62 -20.33 1.09 2.99
C ASN A 62 -20.98 0.35 4.17
N TYR A 63 -20.37 -0.75 4.61
CA TYR A 63 -20.81 -1.51 5.79
C TYR A 63 -20.29 -0.93 7.11
N GLY A 64 -19.51 0.17 7.08
CA GLY A 64 -18.96 0.82 8.26
C GLY A 64 -17.89 0.01 9.00
N ILE A 65 -17.25 -0.96 8.32
CA ILE A 65 -16.18 -1.79 8.90
C ILE A 65 -14.86 -1.01 8.88
N LEU A 66 -14.62 -0.27 7.80
CA LEU A 66 -13.50 0.66 7.71
C LEU A 66 -14.03 2.08 7.71
N ASP A 67 -13.32 2.95 8.43
CA ASP A 67 -13.54 4.39 8.35
C ASP A 67 -13.41 4.88 6.89
N GLY A 68 -14.25 5.85 6.52
CA GLY A 68 -14.34 6.32 5.16
C GLY A 68 -13.07 6.99 4.64
N GLU A 69 -12.35 7.71 5.50
CA GLU A 69 -11.07 8.36 5.17
C GLU A 69 -9.95 7.32 5.06
N ILE A 70 -9.93 6.34 5.97
CA ILE A 70 -8.96 5.23 5.93
C ILE A 70 -9.14 4.40 4.65
N ALA A 71 -10.37 4.03 4.32
CA ALA A 71 -10.66 3.25 3.13
C ALA A 71 -10.24 3.99 1.84
N GLU A 72 -10.52 5.29 1.78
CA GLU A 72 -10.13 6.13 0.64
C GLU A 72 -8.60 6.26 0.52
N PHE A 73 -7.90 6.50 1.65
CA PHE A 73 -6.45 6.55 1.68
C PHE A 73 -5.82 5.24 1.19
N LEU A 74 -6.28 4.09 1.68
CA LEU A 74 -5.76 2.78 1.28
C LEU A 74 -6.03 2.49 -0.20
N LEU A 75 -7.22 2.86 -0.71
CA LEU A 75 -7.56 2.70 -2.12
C LEU A 75 -6.67 3.56 -3.04
N GLN A 76 -6.44 4.82 -2.66
CA GLN A 76 -5.54 5.71 -3.39
C GLN A 76 -4.09 5.21 -3.34
N SER A 77 -3.65 4.70 -2.17
CA SER A 77 -2.34 4.10 -1.97
C SER A 77 -2.14 2.87 -2.85
N HIS A 78 -3.11 1.96 -2.87
CA HIS A 78 -3.13 0.79 -3.75
C HIS A 78 -3.01 1.20 -5.22
N SER A 79 -3.81 2.15 -5.67
CA SER A 79 -3.82 2.62 -7.07
C SER A 79 -2.48 3.26 -7.46
N PHE A 80 -1.90 4.06 -6.57
CA PHE A 80 -0.58 4.66 -6.75
C PHE A 80 0.51 3.59 -6.85
N LEU A 81 0.60 2.67 -5.90
CA LEU A 81 1.61 1.61 -5.90
C LEU A 81 1.45 0.67 -7.10
N LYS A 82 0.22 0.36 -7.52
CA LYS A 82 -0.05 -0.39 -8.76
C LYS A 82 0.46 0.32 -10.02
N SER A 83 0.40 1.66 -10.05
CA SER A 83 0.95 2.45 -11.16
C SER A 83 2.47 2.37 -11.19
N VAL A 84 3.12 2.45 -10.02
CA VAL A 84 4.58 2.27 -9.88
C VAL A 84 5.01 0.84 -10.28
N ASP A 85 4.34 -0.20 -9.76
CA ASP A 85 4.55 -1.62 -10.11
C ASP A 85 4.39 -1.87 -11.62
N THR A 86 3.41 -1.23 -12.25
CA THR A 86 3.22 -1.32 -13.70
C THR A 86 4.41 -0.75 -14.46
N LEU A 87 4.91 0.43 -14.07
CA LEU A 87 6.08 1.04 -14.71
C LEU A 87 7.33 0.19 -14.52
N LEU A 88 7.59 -0.30 -13.30
CA LEU A 88 8.70 -1.22 -13.02
C LEU A 88 8.67 -2.42 -13.98
N ARG A 89 7.51 -3.09 -14.04
CA ARG A 89 7.32 -4.29 -14.84
C ARG A 89 7.43 -4.04 -16.35
N CYS A 90 6.99 -2.88 -16.83
CA CYS A 90 7.17 -2.47 -18.23
C CYS A 90 8.64 -2.20 -18.60
N ASN A 91 9.49 -1.93 -17.61
CA ASN A 91 10.91 -1.68 -17.79
C ASN A 91 11.78 -2.83 -17.27
N GLU A 92 11.17 -3.99 -16.96
CA GLU A 92 11.85 -5.18 -16.44
C GLU A 92 12.65 -4.92 -15.14
N GLU A 93 12.22 -3.94 -14.35
CA GLU A 93 12.77 -3.65 -13.02
C GLU A 93 11.90 -4.30 -11.93
N GLU A 94 12.55 -4.77 -10.86
CA GLU A 94 11.85 -5.38 -9.71
C GLU A 94 11.70 -4.42 -8.52
N PHE A 95 12.62 -3.45 -8.38
CA PHE A 95 12.71 -2.55 -7.23
C PHE A 95 12.85 -1.11 -7.69
N VAL A 96 12.25 -0.17 -6.97
CA VAL A 96 12.57 1.26 -7.16
C VAL A 96 13.87 1.56 -6.44
N LYS A 97 14.92 1.88 -7.20
CA LYS A 97 16.23 2.28 -6.65
C LYS A 97 16.38 3.80 -6.71
N ASP A 98 17.02 4.39 -5.71
CA ASP A 98 17.25 5.85 -5.64
C ASP A 98 18.01 6.41 -6.85
N ASN A 99 18.83 5.60 -7.50
CA ASN A 99 19.61 5.95 -8.67
C ASN A 99 19.06 5.34 -9.98
N SER A 100 17.80 4.89 -9.99
CA SER A 100 17.20 4.32 -11.21
C SER A 100 16.94 5.42 -12.26
N ASP A 101 17.32 5.14 -13.50
CA ASP A 101 17.01 5.96 -14.68
C ASP A 101 15.49 6.01 -14.98
N LEU A 102 14.70 5.17 -14.30
CA LEU A 102 13.26 5.14 -14.39
C LEU A 102 12.58 6.25 -13.58
N LEU A 103 13.23 6.82 -12.57
CA LEU A 103 12.61 7.85 -11.71
C LEU A 103 12.14 9.11 -12.47
N PRO A 104 12.88 9.65 -13.46
CA PRO A 104 12.37 10.71 -14.31
C PRO A 104 11.13 10.33 -15.13
N VAL A 105 11.02 9.07 -15.57
CA VAL A 105 9.85 8.57 -16.31
C VAL A 105 8.67 8.46 -15.35
N MET A 106 8.86 7.87 -14.17
CA MET A 106 7.85 7.79 -13.11
C MET A 106 7.34 9.18 -12.72
N SER A 107 8.24 10.14 -12.54
CA SER A 107 7.87 11.52 -12.19
C SER A 107 6.93 12.11 -13.23
N ARG A 108 7.23 11.98 -14.53
CA ARG A 108 6.37 12.50 -15.61
C ARG A 108 5.04 11.74 -15.69
N PHE A 109 5.08 10.41 -15.62
CA PHE A 109 3.89 9.57 -15.75
C PHE A 109 2.91 9.76 -14.59
N LEU A 110 3.43 9.89 -13.37
CA LEU A 110 2.64 10.07 -12.14
C LEU A 110 2.33 11.55 -11.87
N ASN A 111 2.68 12.45 -12.80
CA ASN A 111 2.52 13.90 -12.68
C ASN A 111 3.11 14.48 -11.37
N MET A 112 4.29 13.97 -11.00
CA MET A 112 5.05 14.42 -9.82
C MET A 112 6.08 15.48 -10.22
N PRO A 113 6.37 16.47 -9.35
CA PRO A 113 7.27 17.57 -9.69
C PRO A 113 8.72 17.15 -9.97
N SER A 114 9.21 16.09 -9.33
CA SER A 114 10.56 15.58 -9.56
C SER A 114 10.70 14.10 -9.18
N PRO A 115 11.76 13.41 -9.68
CA PRO A 115 12.16 12.06 -9.24
C PRO A 115 12.14 11.87 -7.73
N ARG A 116 12.63 12.87 -6.99
CA ARG A 116 12.67 12.84 -5.52
C ARG A 116 11.27 12.76 -4.89
N HIS A 117 10.29 13.48 -5.45
CA HIS A 117 8.92 13.41 -4.95
C HIS A 117 8.28 12.04 -5.17
N VAL A 118 8.73 11.26 -6.16
CA VAL A 118 8.27 9.87 -6.36
C VAL A 118 8.72 9.01 -5.17
N ILE A 119 10.00 9.08 -4.82
CA ILE A 119 10.56 8.35 -3.67
C ILE A 119 9.87 8.78 -2.37
N GLU A 120 9.80 10.08 -2.10
CA GLU A 120 9.16 10.61 -0.89
C GLU A 120 7.69 10.17 -0.80
N ARG A 121 6.96 10.16 -1.92
CA ARG A 121 5.58 9.68 -1.96
C ARG A 121 5.48 8.18 -1.70
N ILE A 122 6.39 7.36 -2.24
CA ILE A 122 6.44 5.91 -1.98
C ILE A 122 6.67 5.66 -0.48
N GLU A 123 7.68 6.31 0.11
CA GLU A 123 8.03 6.18 1.52
C GLU A 123 6.85 6.57 2.42
N GLU A 124 6.25 7.75 2.17
CA GLU A 124 5.12 8.23 2.97
C GLU A 124 3.91 7.29 2.86
N THR A 125 3.60 6.86 1.64
CA THR A 125 2.48 5.95 1.38
C THR A 125 2.67 4.65 2.14
N ARG A 126 3.82 3.99 1.97
CA ARG A 126 4.11 2.69 2.60
C ARG A 126 4.13 2.80 4.13
N ARG A 127 4.73 3.86 4.67
CA ARG A 127 4.75 4.12 6.12
C ARG A 127 3.33 4.24 6.69
N LYS A 128 2.46 5.02 6.05
CA LYS A 128 1.08 5.22 6.51
C LYS A 128 0.24 3.96 6.37
N VAL A 129 0.42 3.18 5.29
CA VAL A 129 -0.24 1.87 5.13
C VAL A 129 0.10 0.97 6.32
N LEU A 130 1.38 0.83 6.66
CA LEU A 130 1.82 0.02 7.80
C LEU A 130 1.21 0.49 9.13
N GLU A 131 1.20 1.80 9.36
CA GLU A 131 0.61 2.40 10.55
C GLU A 131 -0.87 2.03 10.70
N ILE A 132 -1.66 2.16 9.62
CA ILE A 132 -3.09 1.83 9.58
C ILE A 132 -3.32 0.34 9.84
N VAL A 133 -2.62 -0.53 9.10
CA VAL A 133 -2.79 -1.99 9.20
C VAL A 133 -2.47 -2.47 10.61
N GLN A 134 -1.40 -1.95 11.21
CA GLN A 134 -1.01 -2.31 12.58
C GLN A 134 -2.01 -1.83 13.62
N LEU A 135 -2.51 -0.60 13.51
CA LEU A 135 -3.53 -0.07 14.43
C LEU A 135 -4.82 -0.88 14.36
N SER A 136 -5.24 -1.29 13.15
CA SER A 136 -6.40 -2.14 12.97
C SER A 136 -6.24 -3.50 13.65
N TYR A 137 -5.11 -4.19 13.45
CA TYR A 137 -4.89 -5.49 14.08
C TYR A 137 -4.70 -5.39 15.60
N ALA A 138 -4.11 -4.30 16.10
CA ALA A 138 -3.99 -4.09 17.55
C ALA A 138 -5.33 -3.80 18.23
N SER A 139 -6.31 -3.25 17.52
CA SER A 139 -7.67 -2.99 18.04
C SER A 139 -8.55 -4.24 18.04
N ASP A 140 -8.11 -5.28 17.33
CA ASP A 140 -8.82 -6.56 17.18
C ASP A 140 -8.42 -7.62 18.24
N HIS A 141 -7.49 -7.27 19.14
CA HIS A 141 -7.00 -8.10 20.25
C HIS A 141 -7.28 -7.42 21.60
#